data_AF-A0A6N6PHN0-F1
#
_entry.id   AF-A0A6N6PHN0-F1
#
_cell.length_a   1.000
_cell.length_b   1.000
_cell.length_c   1.000
_cell.angle_alpha   90.00
_cell.angle_beta   90.00
_cell.angle_gamma   90.00
#
_symmetry.space_group_name_H-M   'P 1'
#
loop_
_entity.id
_entity.type
_entity.pdbx_description
1 polymer ?
#
loop_
_entity_poly.entity_id
_entity_poly.type
_entity_poly.pdbx_seq_one_letter_code
_entity_poly.pdbx_strand_id
1 'polypeptide(L)' 'MAIKGLADDHGEVRPLEGSLAGYGRLRLAGYRVIFKERPARGVRVIDGIFAERRALVYEIFVRLLTEQAME' A
#
# COMPACT_ATOMS: atom_id res chain seq x y z
N MET A 1 -8.00 10.01 -11.93
CA MET A 1 -7.72 8.56 -11.95
C MET A 1 -6.45 8.26 -11.15
N ALA A 2 -6.50 8.20 -9.82
CA ALA A 2 -5.26 8.10 -9.03
C ALA A 2 -4.56 6.73 -9.11
N ILE A 3 -5.32 5.63 -9.30
CA ILE A 3 -4.73 4.29 -9.46
C ILE A 3 -3.94 4.17 -10.78
N LYS A 4 -4.45 4.76 -11.87
CA LYS A 4 -3.72 4.76 -13.15
C LYS A 4 -2.48 5.64 -13.07
N GLY A 5 -2.58 6.79 -12.39
CA GLY A 5 -1.43 7.67 -12.14
C GLY A 5 -0.32 7.02 -11.31
N LEU A 6 -0.66 6.05 -10.46
CA LEU A 6 0.32 5.35 -9.62
C LEU A 6 1.41 4.64 -10.43
N ALA A 7 1.08 4.14 -11.63
CA ALA A 7 2.07 3.52 -12.52
C ALA A 7 3.21 4.48 -12.90
N ASP A 8 2.89 5.78 -12.97
CA ASP A 8 3.80 6.87 -13.31
C ASP A 8 4.26 7.66 -12.07
N ASP A 9 3.97 7.19 -10.85
CA ASP A 9 4.19 7.91 -9.58
C ASP A 9 3.34 9.18 -9.39
N HIS A 10 2.25 9.31 -10.14
CA HIS A 10 1.31 10.41 -10.00
C HIS A 10 0.25 10.12 -8.92
N GLY A 11 0.11 11.06 -7.98
CA GLY A 11 -0.93 11.05 -6.95
C GLY A 11 -0.38 11.37 -5.57
N GLU A 12 -1.23 11.25 -4.54
CA GLU A 12 -0.81 11.41 -3.15
C GLU A 12 -0.21 10.09 -2.63
N VAL A 13 1.02 9.83 -3.06
CA VAL A 13 1.81 8.65 -2.67
C VAL A 13 2.76 9.02 -1.55
N ARG A 14 2.91 8.14 -0.55
CA ARG A 14 3.96 8.26 0.46
C ARG A 14 4.58 6.90 0.76
N PRO A 15 5.91 6.81 0.90
CA PRO A 15 6.53 5.64 1.51
C PRO A 15 6.05 5.50 2.96
N LEU A 16 5.94 4.26 3.42
CA LEU A 16 5.71 3.93 4.82
C LEU A 16 7.05 3.65 5.50
N GLU A 17 7.09 3.87 6.81
CA GLU A 17 8.30 3.77 7.63
C GLU A 17 8.15 2.69 8.72
N GLY A 18 9.24 2.40 9.43
CA GLY A 18 9.25 1.44 10.53
C GLY A 18 8.99 0.01 10.05
N SER A 19 8.06 -0.69 10.70
CA SER A 19 7.66 -2.06 10.34
C SER A 19 7.08 -2.20 8.93
N LEU A 20 6.78 -1.09 8.27
CA LEU A 20 6.19 -1.01 6.93
C LEU A 20 7.13 -0.41 5.90
N ALA A 21 8.41 -0.28 6.24
CA ALA A 21 9.44 0.08 5.28
C ALA A 21 9.37 -0.86 4.06
N GLY A 22 9.41 -0.28 2.85
CA GLY A 22 9.26 -1.00 1.59
C GLY A 22 7.83 -1.12 1.06
N TYR A 23 6.84 -0.59 1.78
CA TYR A 23 5.47 -0.40 1.28
C TYR A 23 5.20 1.07 0.94
N GLY A 24 4.34 1.29 -0.04
CA GLY A 24 3.81 2.60 -0.40
C GLY A 24 2.35 2.73 0.00
N ARG A 25 1.91 3.99 0.22
CA ARG A 25 0.51 4.33 0.47
C ARG A 25 0.03 5.36 -0.54
N LEU A 26 -0.97 5.00 -1.34
CA LEU A 26 -1.72 5.91 -2.20
C LEU A 26 -2.98 6.40 -1.48
N ARG A 27 -3.21 7.72 -1.49
CA ARG A 27 -4.50 8.29 -1.10
C ARG A 27 -5.40 8.45 -2.32
N LEU A 28 -6.62 7.91 -2.22
CA LEU A 28 -7.67 8.04 -3.23
C LEU A 28 -8.95 8.52 -2.54
N ALA A 29 -9.18 9.83 -2.53
CA ALA A 29 -10.30 10.45 -1.82
C ALA A 29 -10.39 9.97 -0.35
N GLY A 30 -11.42 9.19 0.01
CA GLY A 30 -11.65 8.62 1.35
C GLY A 30 -10.91 7.29 1.63
N TYR A 31 -10.25 6.73 0.62
CA TYR A 31 -9.56 5.44 0.69
C TYR A 31 -8.04 5.61 0.80
N ARG A 32 -7.41 4.62 1.42
CA ARG A 32 -5.97 4.43 1.40
C ARG A 32 -5.67 3.04 0.87
N VAL A 33 -4.81 3.00 -0.13
CA VAL A 33 -4.31 1.77 -0.72
C VAL A 33 -2.88 1.60 -0.26
N ILE A 34 -2.60 0.49 0.42
CA ILE A 34 -1.25 0.02 0.71
C ILE A 34 -0.84 -0.88 -0.45
N PHE A 35 0.32 -0.62 -1.00
CA PHE A 35 0.86 -1.37 -2.11
C PHE A 35 2.33 -1.68 -1.89
N LYS A 36 2.83 -2.67 -2.63
CA LYS A 36 4.26 -2.99 -2.71
C LYS A 36 4.67 -2.99 -4.17
N GLU A 37 5.87 -2.51 -4.42
CA GLU A 37 6.47 -2.56 -5.75
C GLU A 37 7.40 -3.76 -5.85
N ARG A 38 7.32 -4.46 -6.98
CA ARG A 38 8.27 -5.51 -7.30
C ARG A 38 8.58 -5.53 -8.80
N PRO A 39 9.82 -5.88 -9.16
CA PRO A 39 10.13 -6.17 -10.55
C PRO A 39 9.50 -7.51 -10.95
N ALA A 40 8.85 -7.56 -12.11
CA ALA A 40 8.44 -8.81 -12.74
C ALA A 40 8.65 -8.72 -14.24
N ARG A 41 9.44 -9.65 -14.80
CA ARG A 41 9.71 -9.73 -16.25
C ARG A 41 10.20 -8.40 -16.86
N GLY A 42 11.05 -7.67 -16.15
CA GLY A 42 11.59 -6.38 -16.59
C GLY A 42 10.61 -5.20 -16.50
N VAL A 43 9.44 -5.40 -15.91
CA VAL A 43 8.42 -4.35 -15.72
C VAL A 43 8.20 -4.13 -14.22
N ARG A 44 7.97 -2.87 -13.85
CA ARG A 44 7.52 -2.49 -12.50
C ARG A 44 6.09 -2.95 -12.31
N VAL A 45 5.86 -3.80 -11.31
CA VAL A 45 4.53 -4.25 -10.91
C VAL A 45 4.21 -3.66 -9.55
N ILE A 46 3.01 -3.10 -9.43
CA ILE A 46 2.46 -2.57 -8.18
C ILE A 46 1.39 -3.56 -7.71
N ASP A 47 1.69 -4.29 -6.65
CA ASP A 47 0.72 -5.19 -6.02
C ASP A 47 -0.08 -4.41 -4.97
N GLY A 48 -1.40 -4.33 -5.15
CA GLY A 48 -2.31 -3.79 -4.14
C GLY A 48 -2.48 -4.78 -3.00
N ILE A 49 -1.98 -4.45 -1.83
CA ILE A 49 -1.99 -5.33 -0.66
C ILE A 49 -3.28 -5.14 0.12
N PHE A 50 -3.74 -3.89 0.23
CA PHE A 50 -4.90 -3.56 1.04
C PHE A 50 -5.51 -2.23 0.58
N ALA A 51 -6.85 -2.12 0.54
CA ALA A 51 -7.53 -0.91 0.09
C ALA A 51 -8.82 -0.67 0.88
N GLU A 52 -8.81 0.29 1.80
CA GLU A 52 -10.00 0.58 2.63
C GLU A 52 -10.14 2.05 2.98
N ARG A 53 -11.31 2.38 3.55
CA ARG A 53 -11.58 3.71 4.09
C ARG A 53 -10.67 4.04 5.27
N ARG A 54 -10.35 5.32 5.43
CA ARG A 54 -9.44 5.87 6.46
C ARG A 54 -9.55 5.24 7.86
N ALA A 55 -10.76 4.89 8.31
CA ALA A 55 -11.00 4.35 9.65
C ALA A 55 -10.58 2.88 9.83
N LEU A 56 -10.69 2.06 8.79
CA LEU A 56 -10.55 0.60 8.90
C LEU A 56 -9.13 0.11 8.58
N VAL A 57 -8.35 0.93 7.86
CA VAL A 57 -7.03 0.55 7.35
C VAL A 57 -6.01 0.27 8.44
N TYR A 58 -6.03 1.03 9.54
CA TYR A 58 -5.05 0.81 10.60
C TYR A 58 -5.40 -0.39 11.47
N GLU A 59 -6.69 -0.62 11.77
CA GLU A 59 -7.10 -1.73 12.65
C GLU A 59 -6.88 -3.10 12.00
N ILE A 60 -7.26 -3.27 10.74
CA ILE A 60 -7.08 -4.55 10.04
C ILE A 60 -5.62 -4.81 9.74
N PHE A 61 -4.86 -3.78 9.35
CA PHE A 61 -3.47 -3.95 8.97
C PHE A 61 -2.56 -4.21 10.16
N VAL A 62 -2.81 -3.59 11.32
CA VAL A 62 -2.10 -3.91 12.56
C VAL A 62 -2.38 -5.36 12.99
N ARG A 63 -3.62 -5.84 12.86
CA ARG A 63 -3.95 -7.25 13.17
C ARG A 63 -3.20 -8.22 12.26
N LEU A 64 -3.21 -7.99 10.95
CA LEU A 64 -2.53 -8.85 9.98
C LEU A 64 -1.00 -8.93 10.20
N LEU A 65 -0.36 -7.80 10.56
CA LEU A 65 1.07 -7.78 10.92
C LEU A 65 1.35 -8.52 12.22
N THR A 66 0.42 -8.46 13.17
CA THR A 66 0.56 -9.11 14.47
C THR A 66 0.43 -10.63 14.33
N GLU A 67 -0.47 -11.11 13.48
CA GLU A 67 -0.65 -12.53 13.19
C GLU A 67 0.57 -13.12 12.46
N GLN A 68 1.16 -12.40 11.50
CA GLN A 68 2.38 -12.85 10.81
C GLN A 68 3.65 -12.85 11.68
N ALA A 69 3.67 -12.11 12.79
CA ALA A 69 4.81 -12.09 13.71
C ALA A 69 4.78 -13.23 14.74
N MET A 70 3.72 -14.02 14.78
CA MET A 70 3.52 -15.12 15.74
C MET A 70 3.70 -16.53 15.12
N GLU A 71 3.99 -16.64 13.82
CA GLU A 71 4.48 -17.86 13.15
C GLU A 71 5.98 -17.78 12.91
#